data_AF-A0A8S2XYD3-F1
#
_entry.id   AF-A0A8S2XYD3-F1
#
_cell.length_a   1.000
_cell.length_b   1.000
_cell.length_c   1.000
_cell.angle_alpha   90.00
_cell.angle_beta   90.00
_cell.angle_gamma   90.00
#
_symmetry.space_group_name_H-M   'P 1'
#
loop_
_entity.id
_entity.type
_entity.pdbx_description
1 polymer ?
#
loop_
_entity_poly.entity_id
_entity_poly.type
_entity_poly.pdbx_seq_one_letter_code
_entity_poly.pdbx_strand_id
1 'polypeptide(L)'
;SSTSHSVINKQRREEIDRLLLNCVIHGALPYNHFNHPWYDGLFENLQPGYRAPDRRTLHKRIQSQYREYINELKQLIPKDR
;
A
#
# COMPACT_ATOMS: atom_id res chain seq x y z
N SER A 1 -21.06 16.07 -7.91
CA SER A 1 -19.59 16.17 -7.75
C SER A 1 -18.99 15.17 -6.76
N SER A 2 -19.70 14.09 -6.41
CA SER A 2 -19.35 13.15 -5.32
C SER A 2 -18.37 12.04 -5.73
N THR A 3 -18.37 11.62 -7.00
CA THR A 3 -17.53 10.53 -7.52
C THR A 3 -16.04 10.88 -7.51
N SER A 4 -15.68 12.14 -7.76
CA SER A 4 -14.27 12.58 -7.78
C SER A 4 -13.64 12.51 -6.39
N HIS A 5 -14.40 12.86 -5.35
CA HIS A 5 -13.89 12.88 -3.97
C HIS A 5 -13.64 11.46 -3.43
N SER A 6 -14.50 10.49 -3.80
CA SER A 6 -14.31 9.09 -3.40
C SER A 6 -13.11 8.44 -4.10
N VAL A 7 -12.88 8.77 -5.38
CA VAL A 7 -11.72 8.27 -6.13
C VAL A 7 -10.42 8.81 -5.55
N ILE A 8 -10.36 10.10 -5.26
CA ILE A 8 -9.19 10.75 -4.63
C ILE A 8 -8.89 10.12 -3.25
N ASN A 9 -9.93 9.89 -2.44
CA ASN A 9 -9.77 9.26 -1.13
C ASN A 9 -9.25 7.82 -1.24
N LYS A 10 -9.73 7.05 -2.22
CA LYS A 10 -9.24 5.69 -2.47
C LYS A 10 -7.76 5.70 -2.85
N GLN A 11 -7.38 6.56 -3.78
CA GLN A 11 -6.00 6.66 -4.26
C GLN A 11 -5.03 7.08 -3.15
N ARG A 12 -5.41 8.04 -2.31
CA ARG A 12 -4.61 8.42 -1.12
C ARG A 12 -4.42 7.25 -0.14
N ARG A 13 -5.47 6.48 0.14
CA ARG A 13 -5.36 5.30 1.01
C ARG A 13 -4.40 4.27 0.44
N GLU A 14 -4.47 4.02 -0.86
CA GLU A 14 -3.57 3.10 -1.55
C GLU A 14 -2.11 3.56 -1.48
N GLU A 15 -1.87 4.87 -1.59
CA GLU A 15 -0.54 5.46 -1.44
C GLU A 15 -0.02 5.34 0.00
N ILE A 16 -0.83 5.63 1.02
CA ILE A 16 -0.44 5.45 2.42
C ILE A 16 -0.06 3.98 2.69
N ASP A 17 -0.89 3.03 2.24
CA ASP A 17 -0.61 1.60 2.39
C ASP A 17 0.72 1.20 1.73
N ARG A 18 1.03 1.76 0.55
CA ARG A 18 2.32 1.55 -0.15
C ARG A 18 3.50 2.08 0.68
N LEU A 19 3.35 3.26 1.28
CA LEU A 19 4.40 3.85 2.12
C LEU A 19 4.61 3.03 3.41
N LEU A 20 3.54 2.61 4.09
CA LEU A 20 3.65 1.73 5.25
C LEU A 20 4.37 0.43 4.91
N LEU A 21 4.05 -0.13 3.75
CA LEU A 21 4.70 -1.34 3.27
C LEU A 21 6.20 -1.13 3.03
N ASN A 22 6.58 -0.01 2.42
CA ASN A 22 7.99 0.33 2.22
C ASN A 22 8.73 0.49 3.56
N CYS A 23 8.09 1.03 4.59
CA CYS A 23 8.67 1.08 5.93
C CYS A 23 8.90 -0.31 6.52
N VAL A 24 7.98 -1.27 6.29
CA VAL A 24 8.16 -2.67 6.71
C VAL A 24 9.30 -3.35 5.96
N ILE A 25 9.32 -3.24 4.63
CA ILE A 25 10.30 -3.95 3.79
C ILE A 25 11.70 -3.33 3.94
N HIS A 26 11.82 -2.02 3.72
CA HIS A 26 13.12 -1.34 3.66
C HIS A 26 13.60 -0.88 5.04
N GLY A 27 12.68 -0.58 5.95
CA GLY A 27 12.99 -0.21 7.34
C GLY A 27 13.10 -1.41 8.28
N ALA A 28 12.91 -2.64 7.78
CA ALA A 28 12.87 -3.88 8.58
C ALA A 28 11.91 -3.80 9.79
N LEU A 29 10.84 -3.00 9.68
CA LEU A 29 9.89 -2.83 10.77
C LEU A 29 9.01 -4.08 10.90
N PRO A 30 8.63 -4.47 12.13
CA PRO A 30 7.63 -5.51 12.34
C PRO A 30 6.30 -5.16 11.67
N TYR A 31 5.60 -6.15 11.10
CA TYR A 31 4.29 -5.92 10.48
C TYR A 31 3.23 -5.36 11.45
N ASN A 32 3.38 -5.61 12.76
CA ASN A 32 2.50 -5.10 13.80
C ASN A 32 2.93 -3.72 14.33
N HIS A 33 3.99 -3.12 13.79
CA HIS A 33 4.50 -1.82 14.24
C HIS A 33 3.41 -0.74 14.24
N PHE A 34 2.59 -0.70 13.17
CA PHE A 34 1.52 0.27 13.00
C PHE A 34 0.22 -0.08 13.75
N ASN A 35 0.17 -1.19 14.48
CA ASN A 35 -1.00 -1.57 15.28
C ASN A 35 -1.04 -0.84 16.63
N HIS A 36 0.02 -0.14 17.01
CA HIS A 36 0.06 0.58 18.27
C HIS A 36 -0.95 1.75 18.24
N PRO A 37 -1.77 1.95 19.29
CA PRO A 37 -2.84 2.97 19.30
C PRO A 37 -2.37 4.41 19.01
N TRP A 38 -1.11 4.71 19.29
CA TRP A 38 -0.50 5.99 18.91
C TRP A 38 -0.64 6.30 17.42
N TYR A 39 -0.53 5.29 16.55
CA TYR A 39 -0.65 5.46 15.11
C TYR A 39 -2.08 5.77 14.66
N ASP A 40 -3.11 5.37 15.42
CA ASP A 40 -4.50 5.71 15.09
C ASP A 40 -4.68 7.24 15.01
N GLY A 41 -4.09 7.97 15.97
CA GLY A 41 -4.12 9.43 15.97
C GLY A 41 -3.36 10.05 14.79
N LEU A 42 -2.19 9.51 14.44
CA LEU A 42 -1.41 9.96 13.28
C LEU A 42 -2.21 9.76 11.98
N PHE A 43 -2.79 8.57 11.82
CA PHE A 43 -3.52 8.18 10.63
C PHE A 43 -4.84 8.92 10.45
N GLU A 44 -5.58 9.17 11.53
CA GLU A 44 -6.80 9.97 11.48
C GLU A 44 -6.52 11.41 11.02
N ASN A 45 -5.39 11.99 11.44
CA ASN A 45 -4.97 13.33 11.00
C ASN A 45 -4.48 13.36 9.54
N LEU A 46 -3.83 12.30 9.06
CA LEU A 46 -3.37 12.21 7.67
C LEU A 46 -4.52 11.93 6.70
N GLN A 47 -5.41 11.00 7.07
CA GLN A 47 -6.54 10.58 6.25
C GLN A 47 -7.68 10.14 7.19
N PRO A 48 -8.74 10.96 7.35
CA PRO A 48 -9.85 10.64 8.22
C PRO A 48 -10.48 9.27 7.92
N GLY A 49 -10.71 8.49 8.98
CA GLY A 49 -11.23 7.12 8.92
C GLY A 49 -10.29 6.09 8.30
N TYR A 50 -9.02 6.42 8.07
CA TYR A 50 -8.01 5.44 7.64
C TYR A 50 -7.65 4.51 8.80
N ARG A 51 -7.50 3.22 8.48
CA ARG A 51 -7.05 2.18 9.41
C ARG A 51 -5.89 1.47 8.75
N ALA A 52 -4.79 1.31 9.48
CA ALA A 52 -3.66 0.57 8.98
C ALA A 52 -4.10 -0.86 8.59
N PRO A 53 -3.80 -1.32 7.37
CA PRO A 53 -4.15 -2.66 6.93
C PRO A 53 -3.39 -3.70 7.74
N ASP A 54 -4.03 -4.85 7.97
CA ASP A 54 -3.37 -5.96 8.62
C ASP A 54 -2.25 -6.57 7.75
N ARG A 55 -1.40 -7.38 8.38
CA ARG A 55 -0.30 -8.09 7.70
C ARG A 55 -0.77 -8.85 6.46
N ARG A 56 -1.93 -9.50 6.51
CA ARG A 56 -2.45 -10.33 5.42
C ARG A 56 -2.81 -9.47 4.21
N THR A 57 -3.40 -8.31 4.45
CA THR A 57 -3.81 -7.34 3.44
C THR A 57 -2.59 -6.69 2.80
N LEU A 58 -1.62 -6.27 3.60
CA LEU A 58 -0.33 -5.77 3.11
C LEU A 58 0.38 -6.82 2.26
N HIS A 59 0.44 -8.08 2.73
CA HIS A 59 1.13 -9.14 2.00
C HIS A 59 0.44 -9.51 0.68
N LYS A 60 -0.89 -9.53 0.62
CA LYS A 60 -1.63 -9.70 -0.64
C LYS A 60 -1.32 -8.59 -1.64
N ARG A 61 -1.18 -7.36 -1.17
CA ARG A 61 -0.79 -6.22 -2.02
C ARG A 61 0.64 -6.34 -2.53
N ILE A 62 1.60 -6.73 -1.69
CA ILE A 62 2.98 -7.06 -2.13
C ILE A 62 2.93 -8.07 -3.26
N GLN A 63 2.18 -9.16 -3.08
CA GLN A 63 2.08 -10.20 -4.10
C GLN A 63 1.42 -9.72 -5.39
N SER A 64 0.48 -8.78 -5.32
CA SER A 64 -0.11 -8.14 -6.51
C SER A 64 0.92 -7.26 -7.21
N GLN A 65 1.59 -6.37 -6.47
CA GLN A 65 2.60 -5.45 -7.01
C GLN A 65 3.77 -6.21 -7.64
N TYR A 66 4.26 -7.28 -7.01
CA TYR A 66 5.30 -8.13 -7.61
C TYR A 66 4.82 -8.82 -8.89
N ARG A 67 3.56 -9.27 -8.95
CA ARG A 67 3.01 -9.87 -10.17
C ARG A 67 2.89 -8.85 -11.29
N GLU A 68 2.40 -7.65 -10.99
CA GLU A 68 2.30 -6.54 -11.93
C GLU A 68 3.69 -6.19 -12.48
N TYR A 69 4.67 -5.98 -11.61
CA TYR A 69 6.06 -5.71 -11.99
C TYR A 69 6.66 -6.83 -12.86
N ILE A 70 6.48 -8.10 -12.49
CA ILE A 70 6.97 -9.24 -13.31
C ILE A 70 6.27 -9.26 -14.69
N ASN A 71 4.98 -8.93 -14.75
CA ASN A 71 4.25 -8.88 -16.01
C ASN A 71 4.73 -7.74 -16.91
N GLU A 72 5.00 -6.56 -16.34
CA GLU A 72 5.61 -5.44 -17.05
C GLU A 72 7.00 -5.80 -17.59
N LEU A 73 7.85 -6.42 -16.76
CA LEU A 73 9.17 -6.90 -17.20
C LEU A 73 9.06 -7.91 -18.36
N LYS A 74 8.08 -8.82 -18.33
CA LYS A 74 7.85 -9.77 -19.43
C LYS A 74 7.42 -9.11 -20.73
N GLN A 75 6.75 -7.95 -20.67
CA GLN A 75 6.40 -7.18 -21.87
C GLN A 75 7.60 -6.43 -22.45
N LEU A 76 8.58 -6.09 -21.61
CA LEU A 76 9.82 -5.41 -22.01
C LEU A 76 10.87 -6.35 -22.61
N ILE A 77 10.78 -7.66 -22.35
CA ILE A 77 11.66 -8.66 -22.95
C ILE A 77 11.20 -8.93 -24.40
N PRO A 78 12.02 -8.63 -25.42
CA PRO A 78 11.69 -8.95 -26.81
C PRO A 78 11.48 -10.45 -26.97
N LYS A 79 10.42 -10.86 -27.66
CA LYS A 79 10.08 -12.28 -27.87
C LYS A 79 10.92 -12.99 -28.95
N ASP A 80 12.00 -12.39 -29.44
CA ASP A 80 12.82 -12.95 -30.51
C ASP A 80 14.25 -13.28 -30.05
N ARG A 81 14.46 -14.58 -29.78
CA ARG A 81 15.64 -15.37 -30.18
C ARG A 81 15.23 -16.82 -30.35
#